data_AF-A0A938BRS1-F1
#
_entry.id   AF-A0A938BRS1-F1
#
_cell.length_a   1.000
_cell.length_b   1.000
_cell.length_c   1.000
_cell.angle_alpha   90.00
_cell.angle_beta   90.00
_cell.angle_gamma   90.00
#
_symmetry.space_group_name_H-M   'P 1'
#
loop_
_entity.id
_entity.type
_entity.pdbx_description
1 polymer ?
#
loop_
_entity_poly.entity_id
_entity_poly.type
_entity_poly.pdbx_seq_one_letter_code
_entity_poly.pdbx_strand_id
1 'polypeptide(L)' 'MPTTGAKFQEAEATLPADLRDIYRRLVQDYEDLTTLHFGRGYVAYKVLADLVLAGWRPAAEPREGAVE' A
#
# COMPACT_ATOMS: atom_id res chain seq x y z
N MET A 1 -7.23 -0.87 -10.08
CA MET A 1 -6.42 -0.86 -11.34
C MET A 1 -5.16 -1.63 -11.01
N PRO A 2 -4.52 -2.39 -11.91
CA PRO A 2 -3.34 -3.14 -11.50
C PRO A 2 -2.30 -2.13 -10.97
N THR A 3 -1.69 -2.48 -9.84
CA THR A 3 -0.73 -1.76 -9.00
C THR A 3 0.62 -1.51 -9.71
N THR A 4 0.56 -1.20 -11.00
CA THR A 4 1.67 -1.06 -11.96
C THR A 4 1.61 0.27 -12.73
N GLY A 5 0.94 1.29 -12.18
CA GLY A 5 0.97 2.64 -12.75
C GLY A 5 2.32 3.35 -12.55
N ALA A 6 2.67 4.30 -13.43
CA ALA A 6 3.92 5.07 -13.34
C ALA A 6 4.14 5.68 -11.93
N LYS A 7 3.08 6.21 -11.32
CA LYS A 7 3.11 6.79 -9.96
C LYS A 7 3.48 5.79 -8.86
N PHE A 8 3.13 4.52 -9.03
CA PHE A 8 3.51 3.46 -8.09
C PHE A 8 5.02 3.25 -8.16
N GLN A 9 5.57 3.10 -9.36
CA GLN A 9 7.01 2.87 -9.59
C GLN A 9 7.84 4.07 -9.15
N GLU A 10 7.38 5.30 -9.43
CA GLU A 10 8.05 6.52 -8.99
C GLU A 10 8.17 6.60 -7.45
N ALA A 11 7.09 6.28 -6.74
CA ALA A 11 7.08 6.26 -5.27
C ALA A 11 7.80 5.04 -4.68
N GLU A 12 7.84 3.91 -5.38
CA GLU A 12 8.62 2.74 -4.97
C GLU A 12 10.13 3.00 -5.10
N ALA A 13 10.54 3.73 -6.15
CA ALA A 13 11.95 4.04 -6.40
C ALA A 13 12.57 4.94 -5.32
N THR A 14 11.76 5.72 -4.59
CA THR A 14 12.24 6.54 -3.46
C THR A 14 12.49 5.73 -2.19
N LEU A 15 12.03 4.47 -2.14
CA LEU A 15 12.15 3.61 -0.97
C LEU A 15 13.43 2.74 -1.03
N PRO A 16 14.14 2.59 0.12
CA PRO A 16 15.14 1.54 0.31
C PRO A 16 14.57 0.15 0.00
N ALA A 17 15.43 -0.76 -0.48
CA ALA A 17 15.00 -2.09 -0.92
C ALA A 17 14.19 -2.84 0.15
N ASP A 18 14.64 -2.79 1.40
CA ASP A 18 14.00 -3.46 2.55
C ASP A 18 12.59 -2.94 2.87
N LEU A 19 12.24 -1.74 2.41
CA LEU A 19 10.94 -1.10 2.67
C LEU A 19 9.95 -1.29 1.52
N ARG A 20 10.40 -1.78 0.36
CA ARG A 20 9.56 -1.92 -0.84
C ARG A 20 8.45 -2.95 -0.64
N ASP A 21 8.74 -4.07 0.01
CA ASP A 21 7.73 -5.11 0.29
C ASP A 21 6.64 -4.60 1.24
N ILE A 22 7.02 -3.81 2.24
CA ILE A 22 6.05 -3.16 3.16
C ILE A 22 5.17 -2.17 2.39
N TYR A 23 5.78 -1.35 1.54
CA TYR A 23 5.06 -0.40 0.72
C TYR A 23 4.10 -1.06 -0.28
N ARG A 24 4.54 -2.11 -0.97
CA ARG A 24 3.70 -2.91 -1.88
C ARG A 24 2.48 -3.45 -1.16
N ARG A 25 2.69 -4.03 0.03
CA ARG A 25 1.61 -4.58 0.84
C ARG A 25 0.63 -3.49 1.27
N LEU A 26 1.15 -2.38 1.78
CA LEU A 26 0.34 -1.24 2.21
C LEU A 26 -0.49 -0.64 1.06
N VAL A 27 0.09 -0.53 -0.13
CA VAL A 27 -0.59 -0.08 -1.35
C VAL A 27 -1.75 -1.01 -1.71
N GLN A 28 -1.52 -2.33 -1.68
CA GLN A 28 -2.54 -3.32 -1.98
C GLN A 28 -3.70 -3.23 -0.98
N ASP A 29 -3.39 -3.28 0.32
CA ASP A 29 -4.39 -3.21 1.38
C ASP A 29 -5.18 -1.88 1.29
N TYR A 30 -4.52 -0.77 0.95
CA TYR A 30 -5.18 0.52 0.76
C TYR A 30 -6.13 0.54 -0.45
N GLU A 31 -5.72 -0.02 -1.59
CA GLU A 31 -6.61 -0.14 -2.76
C GLU A 31 -7.82 -1.01 -2.45
N ASP A 32 -7.63 -2.14 -1.79
CA ASP A 32 -8.69 -3.08 -1.44
C ASP A 32 -9.68 -2.44 -0.47
N LEU A 33 -9.19 -1.80 0.61
CA LEU A 33 -10.04 -1.13 1.59
C LEU A 33 -10.78 0.08 0.98
N THR A 34 -10.13 0.86 0.13
CA THR A 34 -10.81 1.98 -0.54
C THR A 34 -11.88 1.51 -1.52
N THR A 35 -11.61 0.42 -2.23
CA THR A 35 -12.61 -0.23 -3.10
C THR A 35 -13.78 -0.77 -2.28
N LEU A 36 -13.50 -1.48 -1.18
CA LEU A 36 -14.52 -2.07 -0.31
C LEU A 36 -15.42 -1.02 0.33
N HIS A 37 -14.85 0.05 0.89
CA HIS A 37 -15.60 1.03 1.66
C HIS A 37 -16.22 2.15 0.80
N PHE A 38 -15.60 2.52 -0.32
CA PHE A 38 -16.02 3.69 -1.12
C PHE A 38 -16.42 3.34 -2.55
N GLY A 39 -16.40 2.05 -2.94
CA GLY A 39 -16.77 1.59 -4.28
C GLY A 39 -15.81 2.04 -5.38
N ARG A 40 -14.72 2.73 -5.03
CA ARG A 40 -13.70 3.22 -5.95
C ARG A 40 -12.32 3.07 -5.31
N GLY A 41 -11.50 2.20 -5.88
CA GLY A 41 -10.08 2.12 -5.54
C GLY A 41 -9.38 3.41 -5.97
N TYR A 42 -8.80 4.11 -5.00
CA TYR A 42 -7.81 5.15 -5.26
C TYR A 42 -6.63 4.91 -4.33
N VAL A 43 -5.43 5.25 -4.79
CA VAL A 43 -4.21 5.05 -4.01
C VAL A 43 -3.37 6.32 -4.01
N ALA A 44 -3.03 6.80 -2.81
CA ALA A 44 -2.15 7.93 -2.61
C ALA A 44 -0.69 7.49 -2.49
N TYR A 45 -0.11 6.96 -3.58
CA TYR A 45 1.22 6.33 -3.61
C TYR A 45 2.32 7.11 -2.88
N LYS A 46 2.44 8.42 -3.14
CA LYS A 46 3.44 9.28 -2.49
C LYS A 46 3.27 9.34 -0.98
N VAL A 47 2.03 9.48 -0.51
CA VAL A 47 1.72 9.52 0.93
C VAL A 47 2.05 8.17 1.58
N LEU A 48 1.72 7.05 0.92
CA LEU A 48 2.03 5.73 1.44
C LEU A 48 3.55 5.49 1.50
N ALA A 49 4.33 5.97 0.53
CA ALA A 49 5.79 5.92 0.59
C ALA A 49 6.35 6.77 1.73
N ASP A 50 5.85 8.01 1.91
CA ASP A 50 6.25 8.89 3.02
C ASP A 50 5.93 8.27 4.39
N LEU A 51 4.80 7.57 4.53
CA LEU A 51 4.45 6.85 5.75
C LEU A 51 5.45 5.71 6.02
N VAL A 52 5.76 4.89 5.02
CA VAL A 52 6.73 3.80 5.18
C VAL A 52 8.12 4.34 5.53
N LEU A 53 8.55 5.46 4.94
CA LEU A 53 9.79 6.16 5.30
C LEU A 53 9.77 6.71 6.73
N ALA A 54 8.61 7.18 7.21
CA ALA A 54 8.41 7.59 8.60
C ALA A 54 8.39 6.40 9.58
N GLY A 55 8.54 5.17 9.09
CA GLY A 55 8.58 3.95 9.89
C GLY A 55 7.21 3.33 10.13
N TRP A 56 6.15 3.73 9.42
CA TRP A 56 4.87 3.06 9.51
C TRP A 56 4.97 1.63 8.97
N ARG A 57 4.45 0.68 9.75
CA ARG A 57 4.38 -0.74 9.41
C ARG A 57 3.22 -1.40 10.14
N PRO A 58 2.67 -2.50 9.62
CA PRO A 58 1.65 -3.26 10.33
C PRO A 58 2.13 -3.63 11.74
N ALA A 59 1.32 -3.33 12.76
CA ALA A 59 1.63 -3.63 14.15
C ALA A 59 1.20 -5.05 14.57
N ALA A 60 0.33 -5.69 13.77
CA ALA A 60 -0.17 -7.03 13.98
C ALA A 60 0.03 -7.87 12.72
N GLU A 61 0.07 -9.19 12.88
CA GLU A 61 0.04 -10.11 11.76
C GLU A 61 -1.26 -9.91 10.95
N PRO A 62 -1.20 -10.06 9.61
CA PRO A 62 -2.39 -9.95 8.79
C PRO A 62 -3.44 -10.94 9.30
N ARG A 63 -4.68 -10.47 9.54
CA ARG A 63 -5.79 -11.36 9.84
C ARG A 63 -5.97 -12.33 8.68
N GLU A 64 -5.63 -13.60 8.87
CA GLU A 64 -6.14 -14.67 8.02
C GLU A 64 -7.67 -14.68 8.14
N GLY A 65 -8.39 -14.43 7.04
CA GLY A 65 -9.80 -14.80 6.93
C GLY A 65 -10.88 -13.72 7.05
N ALA A 66 -10.69 -12.49 6.56
CA ALA A 66 -11.84 -11.59 6.33
C ALA A 66 -12.57 -11.93 5.00
N VAL A 67 -13.10 -13.15 4.92
CA VAL A 67 -14.12 -13.58 3.97
C VAL A 67 -15.04 -14.55 4.71
N GLU A 68 -16.06 -13.99 5.37
CA GLU A 68 -17.32 -14.67 5.71
C GLU A 68 -18.47 -13.75 5.30
#